data_AF-X6LG83-F1
#
_entry.id   AF-X6LG83-F1
#
_cell.length_a   1.000
_cell.length_b   1.000
_cell.length_c   1.000
_cell.angle_alpha   90.00
_cell.angle_beta   90.00
_cell.angle_gamma   90.00
#
_symmetry.space_group_name_H-M   'P 1'
#
loop_
_entity.id
_entity.type
_entity.pdbx_description
1 polymer ?
#
loop_
_entity_poly.entity_id
_entity_poly.type
_entity_poly.pdbx_seq_one_letter_code
_entity_poly.pdbx_strand_id
1 'polypeptide(L)'
;MNNDLLFITHFPKNIEVIDLKTMKPLTGIKNNIIPKEDHKFGIFSHCFVPLTMNNEKLINHFILFCRNTGLLIEYDEQNKTFEYEKLPICPDLNDLTHYSF
;
A
#
# COMPACT_ATOMS: atom_id res chain seq x y z
N MET A 1 18.05 3.38 9.05
CA MET A 1 16.76 2.88 8.53
C MET A 1 16.78 1.36 8.65
N ASN A 2 15.74 0.78 9.27
CA ASN A 2 15.61 -0.66 9.50
C ASN A 2 14.73 -1.24 8.39
N ASN A 3 15.30 -2.08 7.52
CA ASN A 3 14.52 -2.84 6.52
C ASN A 3 13.82 -4.07 7.15
N ASP A 4 13.47 -3.98 8.44
CA ASP A 4 12.87 -5.08 9.20
C ASP A 4 11.35 -4.95 9.29
N LEU A 5 10.72 -4.11 8.47
CA LEU A 5 9.28 -3.95 8.43
C LEU A 5 8.70 -4.69 7.23
N LEU A 6 7.65 -5.47 7.49
CA LEU A 6 6.82 -6.12 6.49
C LEU A 6 5.48 -5.40 6.42
N PHE A 7 5.10 -4.97 5.22
CA PHE A 7 3.83 -4.31 4.95
C PHE A 7 2.89 -5.31 4.29
N ILE A 8 1.71 -5.51 4.89
CA ILE A 8 0.68 -6.41 4.36
C ILE A 8 -0.60 -5.63 4.16
N THR A 9 -1.07 -5.59 2.93
CA THR A 9 -2.39 -5.06 2.58
C THR A 9 -3.41 -6.20 2.60
N HIS A 10 -4.58 -5.96 3.18
CA HIS A 10 -5.62 -6.99 3.25
C HIS A 10 -7.05 -6.42 3.21
N PHE A 11 -7.98 -7.31 2.90
CA PHE A 11 -9.40 -6.98 2.84
C PHE A 11 -9.91 -6.48 4.21
N PRO A 12 -10.80 -5.47 4.25
CA PRO A 12 -11.40 -4.79 3.10
C PRO A 12 -10.57 -3.66 2.50
N LYS A 13 -9.72 -2.99 3.28
CA LYS A 13 -8.93 -1.82 2.84
C LYS A 13 -7.88 -1.43 3.88
N ASN A 14 -7.24 -2.41 4.52
CA ASN A 14 -6.30 -2.15 5.59
C ASN A 14 -4.87 -2.43 5.13
N ILE A 15 -3.92 -1.73 5.75
CA ILE A 15 -2.51 -2.04 5.69
C ILE A 15 -1.99 -2.29 7.12
N GLU A 16 -1.33 -3.43 7.31
CA GLU A 16 -0.67 -3.81 8.54
C GLU A 16 0.84 -3.70 8.38
N VAL A 17 1.52 -3.33 9.46
CA VAL A 17 2.99 -3.27 9.52
C VAL A 17 3.44 -4.26 10.58
N ILE A 18 4.28 -5.21 10.18
CA ILE A 18 4.84 -6.25 11.05
C ILE A 18 6.33 -6.01 11.20
N ASP A 19 6.79 -5.98 12.44
CA ASP A 19 8.22 -5.99 12.74
C ASP A 19 8.74 -7.43 12.56
N LEU A 20 9.65 -7.63 11.61
CA LEU A 20 10.22 -8.93 11.23
C LEU A 20 11.16 -9.50 12.30
N LYS A 21 11.75 -8.67 13.16
CA LYS A 21 12.60 -9.16 14.26
C LYS A 21 11.76 -9.78 15.36
N THR A 22 10.60 -9.21 15.64
CA THR A 22 9.69 -9.68 16.69
C THR A 22 8.56 -10.56 16.16
N MET A 23 8.35 -10.56 14.84
CA MET A 23 7.22 -11.18 14.14
C MET A 23 5.86 -10.75 14.70
N LYS A 24 5.76 -9.48 15.13
CA LYS A 24 4.55 -8.91 15.74
C LYS A 24 4.05 -7.70 14.94
N PRO A 25 2.71 -7.52 14.83
CA PRO A 25 2.15 -6.29 14.30
C PRO A 25 2.52 -5.09 15.16
N LEU A 26 2.84 -3.98 14.52
CA LEU A 26 3.00 -2.69 15.18
C LEU A 26 1.63 -2.16 15.63
N THR A 27 1.61 -1.55 16.80
CA THR A 27 0.41 -0.92 17.37
C THR A 27 0.49 0.60 17.28
N GLY A 28 -0.68 1.25 17.28
CA GLY A 28 -0.80 2.71 17.21
C GLY A 28 -0.51 3.30 15.83
N ILE A 29 -0.60 2.48 14.78
CA ILE A 29 -0.50 2.95 13.39
C ILE A 29 -1.71 3.84 13.07
N LYS A 30 -1.44 5.01 12.50
CA LYS A 30 -2.43 5.99 12.06
C LYS A 30 -2.65 5.88 10.56
N ASN A 31 -3.86 6.23 10.12
CA ASN A 31 -4.26 6.23 8.72
C ASN A 31 -4.02 4.88 8.01
N ASN A 32 -4.08 3.75 8.71
CA ASN A 32 -3.85 2.43 8.11
C ASN A 32 -5.03 1.89 7.28
N ILE A 33 -6.01 2.74 7.00
CA ILE A 33 -7.16 2.44 6.15
C ILE A 33 -6.89 3.09 4.80
N ILE A 34 -6.65 2.25 3.79
CA ILE A 34 -6.37 2.67 2.41
C ILE A 34 -7.59 3.43 1.87
N PRO A 35 -7.41 4.68 1.41
CA PRO A 35 -8.47 5.41 0.75
C PRO A 35 -8.77 4.71 -0.59
N LYS A 36 -10.01 4.28 -0.78
CA LYS A 36 -10.45 3.70 -2.05
C LYS A 36 -11.74 4.37 -2.49
N GLU A 37 -11.98 4.40 -3.78
CA GLU A 37 -13.30 4.75 -4.28
C GLU A 37 -14.30 3.64 -3.88
N ASP A 38 -15.58 3.99 -3.76
CA ASP A 38 -16.64 3.10 -3.23
C ASP A 38 -16.97 1.96 -4.19
N HIS A 39 -16.05 1.00 -4.28
CA HIS A 39 -16.22 -0.27 -4.97
C HIS A 39 -16.72 -1.35 -3.99
N LYS A 40 -17.76 -2.09 -4.40
CA LYS A 40 -18.46 -3.13 -3.61
C LYS A 40 -17.53 -4.18 -2.97
N PHE A 41 -16.37 -4.41 -3.57
CA PHE A 41 -15.53 -5.57 -3.27
C PHE A 41 -14.24 -5.26 -2.49
N GLY A 42 -14.01 -4.03 -2.03
CA GLY A 42 -12.79 -3.70 -1.27
C GLY A 42 -11.50 -3.66 -2.11
N ILE A 43 -10.35 -3.66 -1.43
CA ILE A 43 -9.01 -3.82 -1.99
C ILE A 43 -8.66 -5.32 -1.95
N PHE A 44 -8.75 -5.98 -3.10
CA PHE A 44 -8.42 -7.40 -3.28
C PHE A 44 -7.80 -7.58 -4.66
N SER A 45 -6.97 -8.62 -4.81
CA SER A 45 -6.25 -8.93 -6.06
C SER A 45 -5.51 -7.71 -6.64
N HIS A 46 -5.01 -6.84 -5.77
CA HIS A 46 -4.43 -5.56 -6.12
C HIS A 46 -2.92 -5.69 -6.39
N CYS A 47 -2.37 -4.73 -7.11
CA CYS A 47 -0.94 -4.52 -7.24
C CYS A 47 -0.48 -3.67 -6.06
N PHE A 48 0.40 -4.19 -5.20
CA PHE A 48 1.07 -3.42 -4.14
C PHE A 48 2.56 -3.70 -4.19
N VAL A 49 3.34 -2.68 -4.57
CA VAL A 49 4.78 -2.82 -4.78
C VAL A 49 5.58 -1.63 -4.30
N PRO A 50 6.86 -1.82 -3.95
CA PRO A 50 7.77 -0.72 -3.67
C PRO A 50 7.89 0.24 -4.85
N LEU A 51 7.84 1.54 -4.58
CA LEU A 51 8.21 2.55 -5.56
C LEU A 51 9.70 2.39 -5.88
N THR A 52 10.03 2.36 -7.17
CA THR A 52 11.42 2.28 -7.65
C THR A 52 11.73 3.52 -8.47
N MET A 53 12.79 4.25 -8.09
CA MET A 53 13.32 5.39 -8.82
C MET A 53 14.78 5.13 -9.14
N ASN A 54 15.20 5.35 -10.38
CA ASN A 54 16.59 5.10 -10.83
C ASN A 54 17.09 3.67 -10.50
N ASN A 55 16.22 2.67 -10.60
CA ASN A 55 16.47 1.26 -10.25
C ASN A 55 16.71 0.98 -8.75
N GLU A 56 16.46 1.95 -7.87
CA GLU A 56 16.53 1.77 -6.42
C GLU A 56 15.14 1.84 -5.81
N LYS A 57 14.86 0.92 -4.88
CA LYS A 57 13.60 0.93 -4.13
C LYS A 57 13.64 2.08 -3.12
N LEU A 58 12.64 2.95 -3.18
CA LEU A 58 12.48 4.00 -2.19
C LEU A 58 11.87 3.40 -0.93
N ILE A 59 12.59 3.53 0.19
CA ILE A 59 12.23 2.92 1.47
C ILE A 59 10.86 3.44 1.91
N ASN A 60 9.98 2.53 2.34
CA ASN A 60 8.63 2.83 2.83
C ASN A 60 7.71 3.56 1.86
N HIS A 61 8.07 3.59 0.58
CA HIS A 61 7.24 4.15 -0.48
C HIS A 61 6.72 3.02 -1.36
N PHE A 62 5.43 3.04 -1.62
CA PHE A 62 4.74 1.99 -2.36
C PHE A 62 3.78 2.59 -3.36
N ILE A 63 3.56 1.85 -4.44
CA ILE A 63 2.48 2.12 -5.38
C ILE A 63 1.42 1.04 -5.18
N LEU A 64 0.16 1.47 -5.12
CA LEU A 64 -0.99 0.57 -5.12
C LEU A 64 -1.90 0.87 -6.32
N PHE A 65 -2.18 -0.16 -7.11
CA PHE A 65 -3.21 -0.13 -8.14
C PHE A 65 -4.25 -1.23 -7.89
N CYS A 66 -5.52 -0.85 -7.87
CA CYS A 66 -6.65 -1.75 -7.74
C CYS A 66 -7.86 -1.12 -8.44
N ARG A 67 -8.24 -1.64 -9.62
CA ARG A 67 -9.34 -1.09 -10.43
C ARG A 67 -9.14 0.42 -10.69
N ASN A 68 -10.12 1.24 -10.33
CA ASN A 68 -10.10 2.70 -10.35
C ASN A 68 -9.46 3.33 -9.11
N THR A 69 -8.61 2.61 -8.36
CA THR A 69 -7.81 3.18 -7.27
C THR A 69 -6.33 3.06 -7.62
N GLY A 70 -5.65 4.21 -7.72
CA GLY A 70 -4.21 4.34 -7.92
C GLY A 70 -3.66 5.26 -6.83
N LEU A 71 -2.68 4.78 -6.07
CA LEU A 71 -2.14 5.50 -4.92
C LEU A 71 -0.62 5.40 -4.88
N LEU A 72 0.01 6.52 -4.53
CA LEU A 72 1.33 6.55 -3.94
C LEU A 72 1.14 6.56 -2.42
N ILE A 73 1.81 5.64 -1.74
CA ILE A 73 1.69 5.40 -0.31
C ILE A 73 3.07 5.60 0.31
N GLU A 74 3.16 6.46 1.31
CA GLU A 74 4.35 6.64 2.15
C GLU A 74 4.03 6.21 3.58
N TYR A 75 4.99 5.56 4.24
CA TYR A 75 4.91 5.27 5.67
C TYR A 75 6.00 6.00 6.46
N ASP A 76 5.57 6.92 7.32
CA ASP A 76 6.43 7.61 8.28
C ASP A 76 6.62 6.73 9.52
N GLU A 77 7.82 6.14 9.66
CA GLU A 77 8.18 5.30 10.81
C GLU A 77 8.15 6.04 12.16
N GLN A 78 8.49 7.34 12.18
CA GLN A 78 8.59 8.14 13.40
C GLN A 78 7.20 8.47 13.94
N ASN A 79 6.31 8.89 13.05
CA ASN A 79 4.93 9.25 13.39
C ASN A 79 3.96 8.07 13.35
N LYS A 80 4.41 6.91 12.84
CA LYS A 80 3.64 5.69 12.62
C LYS A 80 2.37 5.97 11.83
N THR A 81 2.47 6.72 10.74
CA THR A 81 1.33 7.16 9.95
C THR A 81 1.55 6.87 8.48
N PHE A 82 0.48 6.53 7.79
CA PHE A 82 0.46 6.48 6.33
C PHE A 82 0.01 7.81 5.74
N GLU A 83 0.66 8.16 4.64
CA GLU A 83 0.29 9.26 3.76
C GLU A 83 -0.07 8.71 2.38
N TYR A 84 -1.02 9.37 1.72
CA TYR A 84 -1.60 8.90 0.47
C TYR A 84 -1.71 10.05 -0.53
N GLU A 85 -1.12 9.85 -1.70
CA GLU A 85 -1.32 10.71 -2.87
C GLU A 85 -2.07 9.92 -3.96
N LYS A 86 -3.10 10.54 -4.55
CA LYS A 86 -3.82 9.92 -5.67
C LYS A 86 -2.96 9.96 -6.92
N LEU A 87 -2.76 8.81 -7.54
CA LEU A 87 -2.10 8.71 -8.84
C LEU A 87 -3.13 8.72 -9.98
N PRO A 88 -2.75 9.26 -11.15
CA PRO A 88 -3.57 9.10 -12.34
C PRO A 88 -3.68 7.62 -12.71
N ILE A 89 -4.87 7.21 -13.15
CA ILE A 89 -5.16 5.83 -13.51
C ILE A 89 -5.36 5.76 -15.00
N CYS A 90 -4.70 4.79 -15.64
CA CYS A 90 -4.94 4.48 -17.03
C CYS A 90 -6.36 3.87 -17.16
N PRO A 91 -7.27 4.45 -17.97
CA PRO A 91 -8.62 3.93 -18.13
C PRO A 91 -8.68 2.45 -18.52
N ASP A 92 -7.69 1.96 -19.27
CA ASP A 92 -7.58 0.55 -19.68
C ASP A 92 -7.39 -0.42 -18.50
N LEU A 93 -6.92 0.07 -17.35
CA LEU A 93 -6.74 -0.73 -16.13
C LEU A 93 -8.02 -0.81 -15.28
N ASN A 94 -9.06 -0.04 -15.59
CA ASN A 94 -10.28 0.02 -14.79
C ASN A 94 -11.02 -1.32 -14.76
N ASP A 95 -10.99 -2.06 -15.87
CA ASP A 95 -11.67 -3.35 -16.02
C ASP A 95 -10.85 -4.52 -15.48
N LEU A 96 -9.58 -4.29 -15.13
CA LEU A 96 -8.72 -5.32 -14.54
C LEU A 96 -9.14 -5.62 -13.11
N THR A 97 -9.46 -6.88 -12.89
CA THR A 97 -9.93 -7.38 -11.59
C THR A 97 -8.86 -8.09 -10.78
N HIS A 98 -7.73 -8.43 -11.42
CA HIS A 98 -6.61 -9.14 -10.82
C HIS A 98 -5.30 -8.59 -11.37
N TYR A 99 -4.36 -8.32 -10.48
CA TYR A 99 -2.99 -7.96 -10.79
C TYR A 99 -2.07 -9.10 -10.35
N SER A 100 -1.09 -9.44 -11.17
CA SER A 100 -0.07 -10.47 -10.89
C SER A 100 1.32 -9.92 -11.17
N PHE A 101 2.32 -10.51 -10.51
CA PHE A 101 3.75 -10.27 -10.73
C PHE A 101 4.42 -11.50 -11.31
#